data_AF-A0A2K9C7W8-F1
#
_entry.id   AF-A0A2K9C7W8-F1
#
_cell.length_a   1.000
_cell.length_b   1.000
_cell.length_c   1.000
_cell.angle_alpha   90.00
_cell.angle_beta   90.00
_cell.angle_gamma   90.00
#
_symmetry.space_group_name_H-M   'P 1'
#
loop_
_entity.id
_entity.type
_entity.pdbx_description
1 polymer ?
#
loop_
_entity_poly.entity_id
_entity_poly.type
_entity_poly.pdbx_seq_one_letter_code
_entity_poly.pdbx_strand_id
1 'polypeptide(L)'
;MLKSLILLACIAFPIDALAAETTYPPPAETATEALLRVQSSNQQASSRPQQQTARERDQSMQRWLDSYKYQIPDFFRWEKVSSEKN
;
A
#
# COMPACT_ATOMS: atom_id res chain seq x y z
N MET A 1 -15.64 -60.95 -12.86
CA MET A 1 -14.59 -60.18 -12.13
C MET A 1 -14.03 -59.03 -12.96
N LEU A 2 -13.67 -59.25 -14.24
CA LEU A 2 -13.15 -58.19 -15.12
C LEU A 2 -14.13 -57.00 -15.34
N LYS A 3 -15.43 -57.27 -15.50
CA LYS A 3 -16.48 -56.25 -15.64
C LYS A 3 -16.61 -55.31 -14.43
N SER A 4 -16.47 -55.86 -13.21
CA SER A 4 -16.52 -55.06 -11.97
C SER A 4 -15.28 -54.18 -11.81
N LEU A 5 -14.12 -54.67 -12.27
CA LEU A 5 -12.86 -53.91 -12.30
C LEU A 5 -12.92 -52.75 -13.29
N ILE A 6 -13.50 -52.96 -14.48
CA ILE A 6 -13.70 -51.91 -15.49
C ILE A 6 -14.65 -50.83 -14.95
N LEU A 7 -15.75 -51.22 -14.30
CA LEU A 7 -16.72 -50.28 -13.76
C LEU A 7 -16.13 -49.46 -12.60
N LEU A 8 -15.30 -50.07 -11.75
CA LEU A 8 -14.57 -49.37 -10.68
C LEU A 8 -13.54 -48.38 -11.26
N ALA A 9 -12.85 -48.73 -12.35
CA ALA A 9 -11.91 -47.85 -13.03
C ALA A 9 -12.60 -46.65 -13.69
N CYS A 10 -13.78 -46.84 -14.28
CA CYS A 10 -14.57 -45.75 -14.87
C CYS A 10 -15.08 -44.75 -13.83
N ILE A 11 -15.41 -45.19 -12.61
CA ILE A 11 -15.88 -44.32 -11.52
C ILE A 11 -14.71 -43.59 -10.84
N ALA A 12 -13.49 -44.15 -10.87
CA ALA A 12 -12.30 -43.54 -10.28
C ALA A 12 -11.62 -42.49 -11.19
N PHE A 13 -12.00 -42.41 -12.46
CA PHE A 13 -11.37 -41.51 -13.45
C PHE A 13 -11.66 -39.99 -13.29
N PRO A 14 -12.76 -39.51 -12.66
CA PRO A 14 -13.04 -38.08 -12.62
C PRO A 14 -12.38 -37.34 -11.44
N ILE A 15 -11.48 -37.98 -10.68
CA ILE A 15 -10.87 -37.36 -9.48
C ILE A 15 -9.98 -36.16 -9.85
N ASP A 16 -9.35 -36.17 -11.03
CA ASP A 16 -8.49 -35.06 -11.49
C ASP A 16 -9.27 -33.82 -11.98
N ALA A 17 -10.61 -33.91 -12.09
CA ALA A 17 -11.44 -32.81 -12.59
C ALA A 17 -11.92 -31.83 -11.49
N LEU A 18 -11.61 -32.07 -10.21
CA LEU A 18 -12.15 -31.31 -9.08
C LEU A 18 -11.28 -30.15 -8.56
N ALA A 19 -10.17 -29.80 -9.23
CA ALA A 19 -9.31 -28.69 -8.79
C ALA A 19 -8.66 -27.91 -9.94
N ALA A 20 -9.26 -27.94 -11.14
CA ALA A 20 -8.87 -27.00 -12.17
C ALA A 20 -9.46 -25.63 -11.81
N GLU A 21 -8.83 -24.91 -10.86
CA GLU A 21 -9.01 -23.46 -10.77
C GLU A 21 -8.70 -22.92 -12.17
N THR A 22 -9.73 -22.43 -12.85
CA THR A 22 -9.55 -21.61 -14.03
C THR A 22 -8.79 -20.39 -13.56
N THR A 23 -7.46 -20.46 -13.63
CA THR A 23 -6.60 -19.33 -13.29
C THR A 23 -6.82 -18.31 -14.39
N TYR A 24 -7.84 -17.46 -14.22
CA TYR A 24 -7.93 -16.24 -14.98
C TYR A 24 -6.61 -15.51 -14.76
N PRO A 25 -5.93 -15.05 -15.82
CA PRO A 25 -4.74 -14.25 -15.63
C PRO A 25 -5.12 -13.06 -14.75
N PRO A 26 -4.31 -12.73 -13.73
CA PRO A 26 -4.58 -11.56 -12.92
C PRO A 26 -4.74 -10.35 -13.84
N PRO A 27 -5.62 -9.39 -13.49
CA PRO A 27 -5.77 -8.18 -14.28
C PRO A 27 -4.41 -7.51 -14.48
N ALA A 28 -4.22 -6.87 -15.63
CA ALA A 28 -3.01 -6.13 -15.90
C ALA A 28 -2.80 -5.11 -14.78
N GLU A 29 -1.58 -5.08 -14.23
CA GLU A 29 -1.23 -4.20 -13.14
C GLU A 29 -1.46 -2.75 -13.53
N THR A 30 -2.18 -2.03 -12.68
CA THR A 30 -2.42 -0.59 -12.89
C THR A 30 -1.15 0.21 -12.60
N ALA A 31 -1.01 1.39 -13.21
CA ALA A 31 0.12 2.28 -12.92
C ALA A 31 0.22 2.62 -11.42
N THR A 32 -0.92 2.72 -10.74
CA THR A 32 -0.99 2.97 -9.29
C THR A 32 -0.42 1.81 -8.48
N GLU A 33 -0.79 0.57 -8.80
CA GLU A 33 -0.25 -0.61 -8.12
C GLU A 33 1.26 -0.74 -8.32
N ALA A 34 1.74 -0.45 -9.53
CA ALA A 34 3.17 -0.44 -9.82
C ALA A 34 3.91 0.58 -8.96
N LEU A 35 3.37 1.79 -8.81
CA LEU A 35 3.96 2.84 -7.96
C LEU A 35 3.92 2.45 -6.47
N LEU A 36 2.82 1.87 -5.99
CA LEU A 36 2.70 1.39 -4.60
C LEU A 36 3.69 0.27 -4.30
N ARG A 37 3.93 -0.62 -5.27
CA ARG A 37 4.95 -1.66 -5.16
C ARG A 37 6.35 -1.06 -5.09
N VAL A 38 6.68 -0.09 -5.94
CA VAL A 38 7.98 0.60 -5.89
C VAL A 38 8.20 1.33 -4.58
N GLN A 39 7.18 2.03 -4.06
CA GLN A 39 7.25 2.74 -2.79
C GLN A 39 7.44 1.79 -1.60
N SER A 40 6.66 0.72 -1.51
CA SER A 40 6.73 -0.23 -0.40
C SER A 40 8.00 -1.09 -0.44
N SER A 41 8.46 -1.48 -1.62
CA SER A 41 9.66 -2.30 -1.80
C SER A 41 10.96 -1.52 -1.62
N ASN A 42 10.90 -0.18 -1.59
CA ASN A 42 12.05 0.71 -1.51
C ASN A 42 13.10 0.47 -2.62
N GLN A 43 12.67 -0.12 -3.76
CA GLN A 43 13.56 -0.48 -4.87
C GLN A 43 14.17 0.74 -5.58
N GLN A 44 13.53 1.91 -5.46
CA GLN A 44 14.04 3.17 -6.00
C GLN A 44 14.65 4.08 -4.92
N ALA A 45 15.14 3.51 -3.81
CA ALA A 45 15.95 4.24 -2.85
C ALA A 45 17.15 4.91 -3.55
N SER A 46 17.45 6.15 -3.20
CA SER A 46 18.66 6.83 -3.68
C SER A 46 19.91 6.07 -3.26
N SER A 47 20.82 5.82 -4.21
CA SER A 47 22.14 5.24 -3.92
C SER A 47 23.07 6.18 -3.16
N ARG A 48 22.71 7.47 -3.07
CA ARG A 48 23.45 8.49 -2.33
C ARG A 48 22.69 8.80 -1.05
N PRO A 49 23.05 8.17 0.10
CA PRO A 49 22.43 8.48 1.36
C PRO A 49 22.79 9.91 1.76
N GLN A 50 21.79 10.75 2.02
CA GLN A 50 22.00 12.09 2.52
C GLN A 50 22.31 12.01 4.01
N GLN A 51 23.59 12.10 4.37
CA GLN A 51 24.01 12.20 5.76
C GLN A 51 24.04 13.66 6.17
N GLN A 52 23.25 14.02 7.19
CA GLN A 52 23.38 15.34 7.81
C GLN A 52 24.58 15.37 8.75
N THR A 53 25.41 16.39 8.60
CA THR A 53 26.44 16.73 9.59
C THR A 53 25.81 17.19 10.90
N ALA A 54 26.57 17.17 12.00
CA ALA A 54 26.07 17.67 13.29
C ALA A 54 25.54 19.12 13.19
N ARG A 55 26.29 19.99 12.51
CA ARG A 55 25.90 21.39 12.26
C ARG A 55 24.58 21.51 11.50
N GLU A 56 24.36 20.70 10.47
CA GLU A 56 23.11 20.74 9.71
C GLU A 56 21.92 20.23 10.53
N ARG A 57 22.13 19.24 11.40
CA ARG A 57 21.10 18.80 12.36
C ARG A 57 20.74 19.93 13.31
N ASP A 58 21.73 20.60 13.90
CA ASP A 58 21.49 21.72 14.83
C ASP A 58 20.75 22.87 14.15
N GLN A 59 21.11 23.20 12.90
CA GLN A 59 20.37 24.18 12.11
C GLN A 59 18.92 23.76 11.83
N SER A 60 18.68 22.49 11.51
CA SER A 60 17.32 21.99 11.29
C SER A 60 16.49 22.03 12.58
N MET A 61 17.10 21.72 13.73
CA MET A 61 16.48 21.84 15.05
C MET A 61 16.12 23.30 15.35
N GLN A 62 17.04 24.22 15.10
CA GLN A 62 16.79 25.66 15.28
C GLN A 62 15.62 26.14 14.41
N ARG A 63 15.58 25.77 13.12
CA ARG A 63 14.45 26.12 12.24
C ARG A 63 13.12 25.57 12.72
N TRP A 64 13.13 24.35 13.26
CA TRP A 64 11.94 23.76 13.85
C TRP A 64 11.47 24.53 15.08
N LEU A 65 12.39 24.91 15.99
CA LEU A 65 12.07 25.78 17.13
C LEU A 65 11.56 27.15 16.69
N ASP A 66 12.14 27.73 15.63
CA ASP A 66 11.71 29.00 15.07
C ASP A 66 10.30 28.95 14.48
N SER A 67 9.84 27.78 14.02
CA SER A 67 8.48 27.62 13.48
C SER A 67 7.38 27.96 14.50
N TYR A 68 7.62 27.73 15.79
CA TYR A 68 6.69 28.05 16.86
C TYR A 68 6.59 29.55 17.18
N LYS A 69 7.51 30.37 16.66
CA LYS A 69 7.49 31.82 16.88
C LYS A 69 6.43 32.52 16.03
N TYR A 70 6.00 31.89 14.94
CA TYR A 70 5.04 32.49 14.03
C TYR A 70 3.61 32.19 14.51
N GLN A 71 2.81 33.25 14.63
CA GLN A 71 1.39 33.09 14.87
C GLN A 71 0.73 32.44 13.65
N ILE A 72 -0.29 31.62 13.91
CA ILE A 72 -1.13 31.07 12.85
C ILE A 72 -1.80 32.26 12.13
N PRO A 73 -1.61 32.42 10.82
CA PRO A 73 -2.25 33.49 10.06
C PRO A 73 -3.77 33.53 10.27
N ASP A 74 -4.34 34.73 10.32
CA ASP A 74 -5.77 34.90 10.64
C ASP A 74 -6.71 34.22 9.64
N PHE A 75 -6.29 33.99 8.40
CA PHE A 75 -7.10 33.26 7.42
C PHE A 75 -7.32 31.78 7.77
N PHE A 76 -6.45 31.18 8.58
CA PHE A 76 -6.61 29.82 9.09
C PHE A 76 -7.35 29.78 10.44
N ARG A 77 -7.71 30.94 11.00
CA ARG A 77 -8.50 31.02 12.21
C ARG A 77 -9.94 30.63 11.86
N TRP A 78 -10.36 29.46 12.33
CA TRP A 78 -11.76 29.06 12.21
C TRP A 78 -12.61 29.97 13.09
N GLU A 79 -13.61 30.62 12.50
CA GLU A 79 -14.63 31.31 13.26
C GLU A 79 -15.63 30.28 13.76
N LYS A 80 -15.88 30.27 15.08
CA LYS A 80 -16.91 29.41 15.67
C LYS A 80 -18.25 29.90 15.15
N VAL A 81 -18.83 29.23 14.16
CA VAL A 81 -20.21 29.49 13.75
C VAL A 81 -21.12 29.09 14.92
N SER A 82 -21.51 30.07 15.74
CA SER A 82 -22.52 29.89 16.77
C SER A 82 -23.87 29.77 16.10
N SER A 83 -24.46 28.57 16.15
CA SER A 83 -25.87 28.38 15.83
C SER A 83 -26.72 28.94 16.97
N GLU A 84 -27.03 30.24 16.90
CA GLU A 84 -28.18 30.88 17.54
C GLU A 84 -29.07 31.33 16.37
N LYS A 85 -30.38 31.11 16.27
CA LYS A 85 -31.42 30.64 17.18
C LYS A 85 -32.62 30.29 16.28
N ASN A 86 -33.42 29.28 16.66
CA ASN A 86 -34.76 29.03 16.12
C ASN A 86 -35.71 30.16 16.54
#